data_AF-A0A922NWN4-F1
#
_entry.id   AF-A0A922NWN4-F1
#
_cell.length_a   1.000
_cell.length_b   1.000
_cell.length_c   1.000
_cell.angle_alpha   90.00
_cell.angle_beta   90.00
_cell.angle_gamma   90.00
#
_symmetry.space_group_name_H-M   'P 1'
#
loop_
_entity.id
_entity.type
_entity.pdbx_description
1 polymer ?
#
loop_
_entity_poly.entity_id
_entity_poly.type
_entity_poly.pdbx_seq_one_letter_code
_entity_poly.pdbx_strand_id
1 'polypeptide(L)'
;MAHKSKTKIYYWLKFDKHFFDNLFIKRLLRNFPGGSDMIVIYIRLMLEAIENNCIIDYEGTFDNYAEELALRLETSEEQINMALAYFVKCGVIQVDDGGNTHYPQAKALLGQETNWNRYKKKQAELEKFQLLSNQVPTEIEKELEIKLDIKSEVEEEIKEISTADENSLKIISDYFQQEIGILSPNQFEQLSDYITITKMEVDVVKSAITRAADNSKRSFGYVNSILRNWRQNGITTMVKVKEESRNFKARKAKQEEVSEYDTW
;
A
#
# COMPACT_ATOMS: atom_id res chain seq x y z
N MET A 1 4.06 8.06 34.70
CA MET A 1 3.21 8.84 33.77
C MET A 1 3.00 8.00 32.54
N ALA A 2 1.75 7.65 32.21
CA ALA A 2 1.46 6.81 31.04
C ALA A 2 1.78 7.60 29.76
N HIS A 3 2.72 7.10 28.95
CA HIS A 3 2.96 7.62 27.61
C HIS A 3 1.71 7.36 26.76
N LYS A 4 0.88 8.40 26.60
CA LYS A 4 -0.25 8.38 25.67
C LYS A 4 0.33 8.30 24.26
N SER A 5 0.27 7.12 23.64
CA SER A 5 0.71 6.92 22.26
C SER A 5 -0.02 7.91 21.36
N LYS A 6 0.72 8.76 20.63
CA LYS A 6 0.14 9.71 19.67
C LYS A 6 -0.76 8.94 18.70
N THR A 7 -2.03 9.33 18.62
CA THR A 7 -2.99 8.73 17.69
C THR A 7 -2.53 9.00 16.26
N LYS A 8 -2.45 7.97 15.43
CA LYS A 8 -2.07 8.12 14.02
C LYS A 8 -3.13 8.95 13.28
N ILE A 9 -2.69 10.04 12.66
CA ILE A 9 -3.51 10.94 11.84
C ILE A 9 -3.17 10.64 10.38
N TYR A 10 -4.20 10.50 9.55
CA TYR A 10 -4.06 10.32 8.12
C TYR A 10 -4.45 11.61 7.41
N TYR A 11 -3.69 11.97 6.39
CA TYR A 11 -3.98 13.10 5.51
C TYR A 11 -4.23 12.61 4.08
N TRP A 12 -5.10 13.32 3.36
CA TRP A 12 -5.33 13.07 1.94
C TRP A 12 -5.77 14.36 1.23
N LEU A 13 -5.53 14.41 -0.07
CA LEU A 13 -6.08 15.43 -0.96
C LEU A 13 -7.30 14.87 -1.68
N LYS A 14 -8.44 15.54 -1.58
CA LYS A 14 -9.67 15.17 -2.28
C LYS A 14 -9.82 16.02 -3.53
N PHE A 15 -9.37 15.50 -4.67
CA PHE A 15 -9.56 16.17 -5.97
C PHE A 15 -10.98 16.00 -6.51
N ASP A 16 -11.51 17.03 -7.17
CA ASP A 16 -12.77 16.95 -7.91
C ASP A 16 -12.54 16.23 -9.25
N LYS A 17 -13.61 15.60 -9.79
CA LYS A 17 -13.57 14.95 -11.11
C LYS A 17 -13.16 15.92 -12.23
N HIS A 18 -13.41 17.21 -12.05
CA HIS A 18 -13.07 18.30 -12.96
C HIS A 18 -11.70 18.94 -12.66
N PHE A 19 -10.85 18.31 -11.85
CA PHE A 19 -9.51 18.84 -11.56
C PHE A 19 -8.73 19.12 -12.86
N PHE A 20 -8.59 18.11 -13.73
CA PHE A 20 -7.93 18.26 -15.03
C PHE A 20 -8.71 19.08 -16.03
N ASP A 21 -9.98 19.41 -15.75
CA ASP A 21 -10.76 20.33 -16.57
C ASP A 21 -10.38 21.80 -16.35
N ASN A 22 -9.65 22.09 -15.27
CA ASN A 22 -9.21 23.43 -14.97
C ASN A 22 -8.34 24.00 -16.10
N LEU A 23 -8.65 25.23 -16.50
CA LEU A 23 -8.01 25.89 -17.64
C LEU A 23 -6.50 26.03 -17.47
N PHE A 24 -6.00 26.24 -16.25
CA PHE A 24 -4.55 26.28 -16.03
C PHE A 24 -3.91 24.91 -16.23
N ILE A 25 -4.54 23.82 -15.76
CA ILE A 25 -4.03 22.46 -15.96
C ILE A 25 -4.06 22.07 -17.43
N LYS A 26 -5.16 22.37 -18.14
CA LYS A 26 -5.24 22.17 -19.60
C LYS A 26 -4.18 22.98 -20.35
N ARG A 27 -3.94 24.22 -19.95
CA ARG A 27 -2.90 25.08 -20.54
C ARG A 27 -1.51 24.50 -20.30
N LEU A 28 -1.24 23.98 -19.11
CA LEU A 28 0.03 23.36 -18.75
C LEU A 28 0.28 22.11 -19.62
N LEU A 29 -0.70 21.20 -19.68
CA LEU A 29 -0.62 19.98 -20.48
C LEU A 29 -0.46 20.23 -21.99
N ARG A 30 -1.08 21.29 -22.51
CA ARG A 30 -1.10 21.57 -23.95
C ARG A 30 0.10 22.39 -24.43
N ASN A 31 0.56 23.35 -23.63
CA ASN A 31 1.50 24.37 -24.10
C ASN A 31 2.94 24.16 -23.64
N PHE A 32 3.20 23.25 -22.70
CA PHE A 32 4.54 23.00 -22.19
C PHE A 32 4.99 21.56 -22.48
N PRO A 33 6.14 21.36 -23.15
CA PRO A 33 6.75 20.03 -23.20
C PRO A 33 7.13 19.62 -21.77
N GLY A 34 6.66 18.45 -21.32
CA GLY A 34 6.79 18.03 -19.91
C GLY A 34 5.73 18.61 -18.96
N GLY A 35 4.61 19.14 -19.48
CA GLY A 35 3.52 19.64 -18.65
C GLY A 35 2.90 18.59 -17.71
N SER A 36 2.96 17.30 -18.06
CA SER A 36 2.59 16.18 -17.18
C SER A 36 3.47 16.14 -15.93
N ASP A 37 4.77 16.31 -16.10
CA ASP A 37 5.76 16.20 -15.04
C ASP A 37 5.62 17.36 -14.07
N MET A 38 5.30 18.56 -14.59
CA MET A 38 4.99 19.73 -13.77
C MET A 38 3.72 19.54 -12.93
N ILE A 39 2.71 18.82 -13.41
CA ILE A 39 1.53 18.49 -12.60
C ILE A 39 1.88 17.51 -11.50
N VAL A 40 2.71 16.51 -11.80
CA VAL A 40 3.20 15.57 -10.79
C VAL A 40 3.98 16.32 -9.71
N ILE A 41 4.89 17.23 -10.11
CA ILE A 41 5.62 18.11 -9.20
C ILE A 41 4.67 18.95 -8.34
N TYR A 42 3.63 19.54 -8.93
CA TYR A 42 2.63 20.30 -8.20
C TYR A 42 1.92 19.48 -7.13
N ILE A 43 1.49 18.26 -7.48
CA ILE A 43 0.84 17.36 -6.54
C ILE A 43 1.82 16.95 -5.43
N ARG A 44 3.08 16.66 -5.75
CA ARG A 44 4.10 16.33 -4.75
C ARG A 44 4.38 17.52 -3.81
N LEU A 45 4.49 18.75 -4.33
CA LEU A 45 4.61 19.97 -3.51
C LEU A 45 3.42 20.14 -2.57
N MET A 46 2.20 19.93 -3.07
CA MET A 46 1.02 19.99 -2.21
C MET A 46 1.08 18.94 -1.10
N LEU A 47 1.50 17.71 -1.39
CA LEU A 47 1.63 16.64 -0.40
C LEU A 47 2.68 16.95 0.67
N GLU A 48 3.83 17.50 0.28
CA GLU A 48 4.89 17.94 1.20
C GLU A 48 4.39 19.04 2.14
N ALA A 49 3.60 19.98 1.61
CA ALA A 49 3.07 21.09 2.40
C ALA A 49 2.00 20.67 3.43
N ILE A 50 1.33 19.53 3.24
CA ILE A 50 0.14 19.13 4.03
C ILE A 50 0.43 19.02 5.53
N GLU A 51 1.59 18.50 5.90
CA GLU A 51 1.94 18.31 7.31
C GLU A 51 2.07 19.65 8.05
N ASN A 52 2.46 20.70 7.33
CA ASN A 52 2.74 22.04 7.82
C ASN A 52 1.63 23.03 7.44
N ASN A 53 0.35 22.63 7.55
CA ASN A 53 -0.80 23.49 7.23
C ASN A 53 -0.81 24.06 5.80
N CYS A 54 -0.26 23.32 4.84
CA CYS A 54 -0.10 23.72 3.44
C CYS A 54 0.86 24.91 3.25
N ILE A 55 1.90 24.96 4.10
CA ILE A 55 3.00 25.93 4.06
C ILE A 55 4.30 25.12 3.93
N ILE A 56 5.19 25.56 3.04
CA ILE A 56 6.56 25.04 3.00
C ILE A 56 7.48 26.20 3.38
N ASP A 57 8.11 26.06 4.54
CA ASP A 57 9.13 26.98 5.03
C ASP A 57 10.46 26.71 4.33
N TYR A 58 11.24 27.76 4.08
CA TYR A 58 12.62 27.62 3.66
C TYR A 58 13.50 27.39 4.89
N GLU A 59 14.13 26.21 5.01
CA GLU A 59 14.93 25.88 6.19
C GLU A 59 16.32 26.53 6.15
N GLY A 60 16.75 27.05 5.00
CA GLY A 60 18.03 27.74 4.83
C GLY A 60 19.26 26.82 4.92
N THR A 61 19.04 25.50 4.79
CA THR A 61 20.10 24.48 4.78
C THR A 61 20.88 24.46 3.46
N PHE A 62 20.21 24.86 2.37
CA PHE A 62 20.77 24.94 1.02
C PHE A 62 20.89 26.41 0.59
N ASP A 63 21.61 26.67 -0.51
CA ASP A 63 21.79 28.04 -1.03
C ASP A 63 20.51 28.56 -1.72
N ASN A 64 19.64 27.65 -2.18
CA ASN A 64 18.42 27.97 -2.90
C ASN A 64 17.22 27.12 -2.41
N TYR A 65 16.06 27.76 -2.27
CA TYR A 65 14.79 27.10 -1.97
C TYR A 65 14.43 25.98 -2.97
N ALA A 66 14.77 26.18 -4.24
CA ALA A 66 14.53 25.18 -5.28
C ALA A 66 15.42 23.94 -5.14
N GLU A 67 16.63 24.07 -4.61
CA GLU A 67 17.57 22.96 -4.40
C GLU A 67 17.10 22.04 -3.27
N GLU A 68 16.63 22.65 -2.17
CA GLU A 68 16.02 21.91 -1.05
C GLU A 68 14.81 21.10 -1.51
N LEU A 69 13.91 21.73 -2.28
CA LEU A 69 12.75 21.06 -2.84
C LEU A 69 13.12 19.99 -3.86
N ALA A 70 14.12 20.24 -4.71
CA ALA A 70 14.59 19.28 -5.71
C ALA A 70 15.04 17.97 -5.05
N LEU A 71 15.77 18.07 -3.93
CA LEU A 71 16.23 16.92 -3.17
C LEU A 71 15.07 16.18 -2.49
N ARG A 72 14.14 16.90 -1.85
CA ARG A 72 12.96 16.30 -1.19
C ARG A 72 12.04 15.59 -2.17
N LEU A 73 11.87 16.16 -3.37
CA LEU A 73 10.91 15.70 -4.38
C LEU A 73 11.53 14.75 -5.41
N GLU A 74 12.84 14.49 -5.33
CA GLU A 74 13.63 13.70 -6.28
C GLU A 74 13.47 14.17 -7.73
N THR A 75 13.58 15.49 -7.94
CA THR A 75 13.38 16.15 -9.25
C THR A 75 14.50 17.16 -9.52
N SER A 76 14.62 17.66 -10.75
CA SER A 76 15.65 18.65 -11.05
C SER A 76 15.27 20.05 -10.55
N GLU A 77 16.27 20.83 -10.15
CA GLU A 77 16.09 22.23 -9.75
C GLU A 77 15.41 23.07 -10.84
N GLU A 78 15.74 22.82 -12.11
CA GLU A 78 15.12 23.51 -13.25
C GLU A 78 13.62 23.23 -13.33
N GLN A 79 13.21 21.97 -13.09
CA GLN A 79 11.80 21.58 -13.09
C GLN A 79 11.05 22.19 -11.90
N ILE A 80 11.65 22.23 -10.71
CA ILE A 80 11.07 22.90 -9.54
C ILE A 80 10.89 24.40 -9.79
N ASN A 81 11.92 25.08 -10.31
CA ASN A 81 11.85 26.50 -10.63
C ASN A 81 10.78 26.79 -11.69
N MET A 82 10.71 25.97 -12.73
CA MET A 82 9.70 26.10 -13.78
C MET A 82 8.28 25.90 -13.24
N ALA A 83 8.09 24.88 -12.39
CA ALA A 83 6.82 24.62 -11.73
C ALA A 83 6.41 25.78 -10.82
N LEU A 84 7.28 26.21 -9.90
CA LEU A 84 7.01 27.33 -8.99
C LEU A 84 6.66 28.61 -9.78
N ALA A 85 7.46 28.97 -10.79
CA ALA A 85 7.20 30.15 -11.61
C ALA A 85 5.84 30.08 -12.32
N TYR A 86 5.47 28.91 -12.85
CA TYR A 86 4.19 28.71 -13.51
C TYR A 86 3.01 28.81 -12.53
N PHE A 87 3.08 28.11 -11.40
CA PHE A 87 1.97 28.02 -10.46
C PHE A 87 1.80 29.30 -9.63
N VAL A 88 2.87 30.05 -9.37
CA VAL A 88 2.80 31.42 -8.83
C VAL A 88 2.13 32.35 -9.85
N LYS A 89 2.49 32.26 -11.14
CA LYS A 89 1.83 33.04 -12.20
C LYS A 89 0.35 32.72 -12.35
N CYS A 90 -0.05 31.47 -12.12
CA CYS A 90 -1.45 31.05 -12.11
C CYS A 90 -2.19 31.45 -10.82
N GLY A 91 -1.49 31.96 -9.80
CA GLY A 91 -2.07 32.38 -8.53
C GLY A 91 -2.50 31.21 -7.63
N VAL A 92 -2.06 29.98 -7.93
CA VAL A 92 -2.39 28.79 -7.13
C VAL A 92 -1.37 28.53 -6.01
N ILE A 93 -0.13 29.01 -6.20
CA ILE A 93 0.89 29.11 -5.15
C ILE A 93 1.08 30.59 -4.82
N GLN A 94 1.15 30.91 -3.53
CA GLN A 94 1.44 32.24 -3.03
C GLN A 94 2.79 32.20 -2.33
N VAL A 95 3.64 33.21 -2.54
CA VAL A 95 4.93 33.34 -1.85
C VAL A 95 4.83 34.55 -0.94
N ASP A 96 5.13 34.35 0.34
CA ASP A 96 5.11 35.40 1.35
C ASP A 96 6.42 36.20 1.35
N ASP A 97 6.41 37.37 2.01
CA ASP A 97 7.58 38.26 2.13
C ASP A 97 8.81 37.59 2.76
N GLY A 98 8.60 36.49 3.50
CA GLY A 98 9.66 35.68 4.11
C GLY A 98 10.23 34.58 3.21
N GLY A 99 9.77 34.44 1.96
CA GLY A 99 10.19 33.37 1.05
C GLY A 99 9.46 32.04 1.24
N ASN A 100 8.51 31.97 2.17
CA ASN A 100 7.67 30.78 2.39
C ASN A 100 6.62 30.64 1.29
N THR A 101 6.33 29.39 0.91
CA THR A 101 5.30 29.12 -0.11
C THR A 101 4.02 28.55 0.52
N HIS A 102 2.92 29.13 0.11
CA HIS A 102 1.57 28.83 0.57
C HIS A 102 0.77 28.15 -0.54
N TYR A 103 0.04 27.09 -0.18
CA TYR A 103 -0.77 26.30 -1.10
C TYR A 103 -2.26 26.35 -0.70
N PRO A 104 -2.98 27.47 -0.95
CA PRO A 104 -4.39 27.62 -0.56
C PRO A 104 -5.30 26.54 -1.16
N GLN A 105 -5.01 26.11 -2.39
CA GLN A 105 -5.76 25.05 -3.04
C GLN A 105 -5.58 23.71 -2.31
N ALA A 106 -4.36 23.40 -1.87
CA ALA A 106 -4.11 22.19 -1.07
C ALA A 106 -4.91 22.23 0.23
N LYS A 107 -4.95 23.37 0.92
CA LYS A 107 -5.72 23.56 2.16
C LYS A 107 -7.22 23.33 1.97
N ALA A 108 -7.77 23.76 0.84
CA ALA A 108 -9.18 23.54 0.50
C ALA A 108 -9.49 22.06 0.17
N LEU A 109 -8.52 21.33 -0.37
CA LEU A 109 -8.63 19.92 -0.74
C LEU A 109 -8.23 18.96 0.39
N LEU A 110 -7.58 19.48 1.44
CA LEU A 110 -7.03 18.71 2.55
C LEU A 110 -8.14 18.14 3.42
N GLY A 111 -8.21 16.81 3.47
CA GLY A 111 -8.93 16.07 4.50
C GLY A 111 -7.97 15.51 5.53
N GLN A 112 -8.39 15.56 6.80
CA GLN A 112 -7.70 14.93 7.92
C GLN A 112 -8.66 14.04 8.68
N GLU A 113 -8.20 12.85 9.08
CA GLU A 113 -8.98 11.96 9.93
C GLU A 113 -8.09 11.14 10.84
N THR A 114 -8.54 10.95 12.07
CA THR A 114 -7.87 10.09 13.05
C THR A 114 -8.22 8.63 12.77
N ASN A 115 -7.32 7.71 13.15
CA ASN A 115 -7.59 6.28 13.05
C ASN A 115 -8.95 5.88 13.69
N TRP A 116 -9.30 6.51 14.81
CA TRP A 116 -10.60 6.32 15.47
C TRP A 116 -11.81 6.74 14.61
N ASN A 117 -11.74 7.92 13.99
CA ASN A 117 -12.83 8.40 13.13
C ASN A 117 -12.98 7.52 11.88
N ARG A 118 -11.86 7.11 11.27
CA ARG A 118 -11.84 6.21 10.11
C ARG A 118 -12.43 4.84 10.44
N TYR A 119 -12.08 4.27 11.61
CA TYR A 119 -12.67 3.02 12.13
C TYR A 119 -14.18 3.15 12.33
N LYS A 120 -14.62 4.22 13.01
CA LYS A 120 -16.04 4.47 13.30
C LYS A 120 -16.86 4.67 12.03
N LYS A 121 -16.32 5.35 11.02
CA LYS A 121 -16.96 5.52 9.71
C LYS A 121 -17.10 4.20 8.96
N LYS A 122 -16.05 3.35 8.99
CA LYS A 122 -16.08 2.00 8.41
C LYS A 122 -17.11 1.10 9.09
N GLN A 123 -17.25 1.19 10.42
CA GLN A 123 -18.33 0.49 11.14
C GLN A 123 -19.72 0.99 10.73
N ALA A 124 -19.95 2.30 10.69
CA ALA A 124 -21.23 2.86 10.28
C ALA A 124 -21.61 2.51 8.83
N GLU A 125 -20.62 2.41 7.94
CA GLU A 125 -20.83 1.99 6.55
C GLU A 125 -21.20 0.51 6.47
N LEU A 126 -20.50 -0.37 7.21
CA LEU A 126 -20.85 -1.79 7.33
C LEU A 126 -22.25 -2.00 7.92
N GLU A 127 -22.62 -1.23 8.94
CA GLU A 127 -23.95 -1.25 9.55
C GLU A 127 -25.03 -0.80 8.55
N LYS A 128 -24.75 0.24 7.75
CA LYS A 128 -25.65 0.71 6.69
C LYS A 128 -25.84 -0.35 5.59
N PHE A 129 -24.77 -1.06 5.21
CA PHE A 129 -24.86 -2.17 4.27
C PHE A 129 -25.60 -3.38 4.84
N GLN A 130 -25.44 -3.70 6.13
CA GLN A 130 -26.22 -4.75 6.80
C GLN A 130 -27.72 -4.43 6.87
N LEU A 131 -28.09 -3.17 7.06
CA LEU A 131 -29.49 -2.74 7.03
C LEU A 131 -30.11 -2.84 5.63
N LEU A 132 -29.35 -2.54 4.57
CA LEU A 132 -29.80 -2.69 3.18
C LEU A 132 -29.84 -4.16 2.71
N SER A 133 -28.97 -5.02 3.25
CA SER A 133 -28.91 -6.45 2.91
C SER A 133 -30.09 -7.25 3.47
N ASN A 134 -30.81 -6.73 4.46
CA ASN A 134 -31.93 -7.44 5.09
C ASN A 134 -33.28 -7.22 4.39
N GLN A 135 -33.32 -6.60 3.21
CA GLN A 135 -34.59 -6.28 2.52
C GLN A 135 -34.75 -6.80 1.09
N VAL A 136 -33.82 -7.55 0.50
CA VAL A 136 -34.04 -8.09 -0.86
C VAL A 136 -33.46 -9.51 -1.01
N PRO A 137 -34.26 -10.49 -1.45
CA PRO A 137 -33.78 -11.82 -1.81
C PRO A 137 -32.77 -11.79 -2.96
N THR A 138 -31.77 -12.64 -2.84
CA THR A 138 -30.68 -12.91 -3.78
C THR A 138 -31.20 -13.31 -5.16
N GLU A 139 -30.88 -12.53 -6.18
CA GLU A 139 -30.72 -12.92 -7.59
C GLU A 139 -30.36 -11.66 -8.40
N ILE A 140 -29.76 -11.82 -9.58
CA ILE A 140 -29.32 -10.81 -10.57
C ILE A 140 -27.79 -10.64 -10.62
N GLU A 141 -27.16 -11.69 -11.15
CA GLU A 141 -26.01 -11.58 -12.05
C GLU A 141 -26.50 -11.11 -13.43
N LYS A 142 -25.62 -10.39 -14.18
CA LYS A 142 -25.72 -9.94 -15.59
C LYS A 142 -26.23 -8.51 -15.82
N GLU A 143 -25.32 -7.53 -15.88
CA GLU A 143 -25.56 -6.26 -16.62
C GLU A 143 -24.30 -5.41 -16.90
N LEU A 144 -23.10 -6.00 -17.12
CA LEU A 144 -21.84 -5.23 -17.31
C LEU A 144 -21.11 -5.48 -18.66
N GLU A 145 -21.77 -6.00 -19.69
CA GLU A 145 -21.11 -6.51 -20.92
C GLU A 145 -20.69 -5.49 -22.02
N ILE A 146 -20.94 -4.17 -21.95
CA ILE A 146 -20.95 -3.35 -23.20
C ILE A 146 -19.86 -2.25 -23.36
N LYS A 147 -18.80 -2.14 -22.53
CA LYS A 147 -17.79 -1.04 -22.72
C LYS A 147 -16.33 -1.50 -22.85
N LEU A 148 -16.11 -2.64 -23.50
CA LEU A 148 -14.84 -3.40 -23.49
C LEU A 148 -14.04 -3.39 -24.81
N ASP A 149 -14.15 -2.38 -25.70
CA ASP A 149 -13.75 -2.63 -27.10
C ASP A 149 -12.64 -1.77 -27.74
N ILE A 150 -11.87 -0.93 -27.01
CA ILE A 150 -10.75 -0.15 -27.64
C ILE A 150 -9.43 -0.17 -26.84
N LYS A 151 -9.34 -0.91 -25.72
CA LYS A 151 -8.15 -0.90 -24.83
C LYS A 151 -7.43 -2.25 -24.79
N SER A 152 -7.45 -3.00 -25.90
CA SER A 152 -7.28 -4.45 -25.95
C SER A 152 -5.86 -5.00 -26.19
N GLU A 153 -4.81 -4.20 -26.42
CA GLU A 153 -3.49 -4.80 -26.77
C GLU A 153 -2.36 -4.58 -25.77
N VAL A 154 -2.50 -3.66 -24.81
CA VAL A 154 -1.43 -3.37 -23.81
C VAL A 154 -1.80 -3.88 -22.41
N GLU A 155 -3.06 -4.28 -22.18
CA GLU A 155 -3.55 -4.78 -20.89
C GLU A 155 -3.41 -6.31 -20.68
N GLU A 156 -3.13 -7.09 -21.71
CA GLU A 156 -3.11 -8.56 -21.59
C GLU A 156 -1.92 -9.09 -20.77
N GLU A 157 -0.74 -8.47 -20.82
CA GLU A 157 0.42 -8.89 -20.00
C GLU A 157 0.31 -8.48 -18.51
N ILE A 158 -0.53 -7.49 -18.17
CA ILE A 158 -0.67 -6.99 -16.79
C ILE A 158 -1.87 -7.61 -16.07
N LYS A 159 -2.92 -8.04 -16.81
CA LYS A 159 -4.15 -8.61 -16.22
C LYS A 159 -3.99 -10.02 -15.64
N GLU A 160 -3.11 -10.87 -16.17
CA GLU A 160 -2.91 -12.22 -15.63
C GLU A 160 -2.31 -12.21 -14.21
N ILE A 161 -1.53 -11.18 -13.87
CA ILE A 161 -0.87 -11.08 -12.55
C ILE A 161 -1.89 -10.66 -11.46
N SER A 162 -2.84 -9.77 -11.79
CA SER A 162 -3.72 -9.14 -10.78
C SER A 162 -4.94 -9.96 -10.35
N THR A 163 -5.52 -10.80 -11.22
CA THR A 163 -6.68 -11.65 -10.87
C THR A 163 -6.27 -12.91 -10.12
N ALA A 164 -5.05 -13.40 -10.35
CA ALA A 164 -4.47 -14.51 -9.61
C ALA A 164 -4.25 -14.14 -8.13
N ASP A 165 -3.79 -12.92 -7.85
CA ASP A 165 -3.45 -12.49 -6.50
C ASP A 165 -4.69 -12.31 -5.59
N GLU A 166 -5.80 -11.74 -6.08
CA GLU A 166 -7.03 -11.63 -5.27
C GLU A 166 -7.65 -12.99 -4.93
N ASN A 167 -7.68 -13.91 -5.90
CA ASN A 167 -8.18 -15.27 -5.68
C ASN A 167 -7.25 -16.05 -4.72
N SER A 168 -5.94 -15.86 -4.86
CA SER A 168 -4.91 -16.44 -3.99
C SER A 168 -5.03 -15.98 -2.54
N LEU A 169 -5.30 -14.70 -2.32
CA LEU A 169 -5.51 -14.11 -1.00
C LEU A 169 -6.74 -14.67 -0.30
N LYS A 170 -7.84 -14.83 -1.04
CA LYS A 170 -9.06 -15.43 -0.53
C LYS A 170 -8.85 -16.90 -0.14
N ILE A 171 -8.21 -17.67 -1.02
CA ILE A 171 -7.86 -19.07 -0.78
C ILE A 171 -7.03 -19.24 0.50
N ILE A 172 -6.07 -18.35 0.77
CA ILE A 172 -5.23 -18.43 1.98
C ILE A 172 -6.00 -18.03 3.24
N SER A 173 -6.85 -17.01 3.16
CA SER A 173 -7.72 -16.64 4.28
C SER A 173 -8.60 -17.81 4.70
N ASP A 174 -9.28 -18.44 3.73
CA ASP A 174 -10.17 -19.55 3.99
C ASP A 174 -9.40 -20.76 4.56
N TYR A 175 -8.22 -21.07 4.00
CA TYR A 175 -7.37 -22.16 4.48
C TYR A 175 -6.84 -21.93 5.90
N PHE A 176 -6.46 -20.69 6.24
CA PHE A 176 -6.01 -20.34 7.59
C PHE A 176 -7.15 -20.50 8.61
N GLN A 177 -8.36 -20.05 8.25
CA GLN A 177 -9.53 -20.15 9.11
C GLN A 177 -9.95 -21.59 9.37
N GLN A 178 -9.78 -22.47 8.38
CA GLN A 178 -10.04 -23.90 8.51
C GLN A 178 -9.05 -24.62 9.44
N GLU A 179 -7.74 -24.35 9.30
CA GLU A 179 -6.70 -25.12 10.00
C GLU A 179 -6.34 -24.57 11.39
N ILE A 180 -6.36 -23.24 11.55
CA ILE A 180 -5.88 -22.56 12.75
C ILE A 180 -7.02 -21.86 13.48
N GLY A 181 -7.82 -21.07 12.76
CA GLY A 181 -8.94 -20.32 13.32
C GLY A 181 -8.99 -18.86 12.86
N ILE A 182 -9.70 -18.03 13.61
CA ILE A 182 -10.06 -16.66 13.20
C ILE A 182 -8.81 -15.81 12.92
N LEU A 183 -8.80 -15.18 11.75
CA LEU A 183 -7.75 -14.30 11.28
C LEU A 183 -8.17 -12.83 11.51
N SER A 184 -7.37 -12.07 12.27
CA SER A 184 -7.62 -10.64 12.45
C SER A 184 -7.21 -9.83 11.20
N PRO A 185 -7.76 -8.62 10.97
CA PRO A 185 -7.44 -7.81 9.80
C PRO A 185 -5.93 -7.54 9.62
N ASN A 186 -5.21 -7.28 10.71
CA ASN A 186 -3.75 -7.08 10.68
C ASN A 186 -2.98 -8.37 10.32
N GLN A 187 -3.46 -9.52 10.78
CA GLN A 187 -2.85 -10.81 10.42
C GLN A 187 -3.10 -11.17 8.96
N PHE A 188 -4.27 -10.81 8.43
CA PHE A 188 -4.58 -10.96 7.01
C PHE A 188 -3.68 -10.09 6.14
N GLU A 189 -3.49 -8.81 6.50
CA GLU A 189 -2.56 -7.91 5.81
C GLU A 189 -1.13 -8.51 5.79
N GLN A 190 -0.65 -9.00 6.94
CA GLN A 190 0.66 -9.66 7.01
C GLN A 190 0.78 -10.92 6.15
N LEU A 191 -0.28 -11.73 6.02
CA LEU A 191 -0.27 -12.88 5.10
C LEU A 191 -0.29 -12.42 3.65
N SER A 192 -1.01 -11.34 3.36
CA SER A 192 -1.11 -10.78 2.02
C SER A 192 0.24 -10.28 1.50
N ASP A 193 1.04 -9.65 2.36
CA ASP A 193 2.38 -9.15 2.02
C ASP A 193 3.34 -10.26 1.55
N TYR A 194 3.19 -11.50 2.03
CA TYR A 194 4.03 -12.59 1.57
C TYR A 194 3.75 -12.97 0.10
N ILE A 195 2.53 -12.79 -0.37
CA ILE A 195 2.16 -13.06 -1.76
C ILE A 195 2.48 -11.83 -2.62
N THR A 196 1.99 -10.66 -2.21
CA THR A 196 2.02 -9.45 -3.04
C THR A 196 3.41 -8.81 -3.09
N ILE A 197 4.09 -8.71 -1.95
CA ILE A 197 5.41 -8.06 -1.84
C ILE A 197 6.52 -9.09 -2.00
N THR A 198 6.43 -10.20 -1.29
CA THR A 198 7.50 -11.23 -1.28
C THR A 198 7.41 -12.18 -2.47
N LYS A 199 6.31 -12.12 -3.26
CA LYS A 199 6.05 -13.00 -4.41
C LYS A 199 6.19 -14.49 -4.07
N MET A 200 5.75 -14.88 -2.88
CA MET A 200 5.68 -16.30 -2.49
C MET A 200 4.49 -16.97 -3.16
N GLU A 201 4.70 -18.21 -3.61
CA GLU A 201 3.61 -19.04 -4.12
C GLU A 201 2.56 -19.32 -3.02
N VAL A 202 1.29 -19.39 -3.42
CA VAL A 202 0.15 -19.66 -2.52
C VAL A 202 0.34 -20.94 -1.72
N ASP A 203 0.83 -21.98 -2.39
CA ASP A 203 1.03 -23.30 -1.80
C ASP A 203 2.16 -23.31 -0.77
N VAL A 204 3.12 -22.38 -0.87
CA VAL A 204 4.13 -22.16 0.18
C VAL A 204 3.43 -21.65 1.43
N VAL A 205 2.59 -20.64 1.31
CA VAL A 205 1.87 -20.08 2.47
C VAL A 205 0.94 -21.12 3.10
N LYS A 206 0.20 -21.91 2.30
CA LYS A 206 -0.59 -23.04 2.81
C LYS A 206 0.27 -24.04 3.57
N SER A 207 1.44 -24.39 3.04
CA SER A 207 2.36 -25.34 3.69
C SER A 207 2.86 -24.84 5.05
N ALA A 208 3.05 -23.53 5.23
CA ALA A 208 3.39 -22.95 6.54
C ALA A 208 2.23 -23.11 7.54
N ILE A 209 0.99 -22.93 7.08
CA ILE A 209 -0.23 -23.11 7.88
C ILE A 209 -0.38 -24.57 8.29
N THR A 210 -0.27 -25.52 7.35
CA THR A 210 -0.33 -26.96 7.63
C THR A 210 0.77 -27.37 8.61
N ARG A 211 2.01 -26.90 8.41
CA ARG A 211 3.13 -27.19 9.32
C ARG A 211 2.89 -26.64 10.73
N ALA A 212 2.21 -25.51 10.87
CA ALA A 212 1.82 -25.00 12.18
C ALA A 212 0.72 -25.85 12.85
N ALA A 213 -0.26 -26.30 12.05
CA ALA A 213 -1.33 -27.17 12.51
C ALA A 213 -0.83 -28.56 12.96
N ASP A 214 0.04 -29.20 12.16
CA ASP A 214 0.64 -30.51 12.44
C ASP A 214 1.52 -30.50 13.68
N ASN A 215 2.27 -29.41 13.91
CA ASN A 215 3.10 -29.25 15.10
C ASN A 215 2.30 -28.86 16.35
N SER A 216 0.96 -28.93 16.30
CA SER A 216 0.05 -28.52 17.40
C SER A 216 0.28 -27.09 17.90
N LYS A 217 0.90 -26.24 17.07
CA LYS A 217 1.18 -24.83 17.34
C LYS A 217 0.34 -23.95 16.43
N ARG A 218 -0.99 -24.17 16.50
CA ARG A 218 -2.05 -23.47 15.75
C ARG A 218 -2.16 -22.02 16.20
N SER A 219 -1.15 -21.22 15.87
CA SER A 219 -1.11 -19.80 16.18
C SER A 219 -0.51 -19.04 15.00
N PHE A 220 -1.07 -17.87 14.74
CA PHE A 220 -0.54 -16.96 13.72
C PHE A 220 0.95 -16.65 13.95
N GLY A 221 1.38 -16.46 15.20
CA GLY A 221 2.77 -16.15 15.53
C GLY A 221 3.73 -17.25 15.04
N TYR A 222 3.33 -18.52 15.15
CA TYR A 222 4.14 -19.62 14.67
C TYR A 222 4.18 -19.68 13.13
N VAL A 223 3.03 -19.53 12.46
CA VAL A 223 2.97 -19.42 10.99
C VAL A 223 3.86 -18.27 10.49
N ASN A 224 3.74 -17.10 11.10
CA ASN A 224 4.53 -15.92 10.73
C ASN A 224 6.03 -16.16 10.94
N SER A 225 6.42 -16.89 11.99
CA SER A 225 7.83 -17.23 12.21
C SER A 225 8.41 -18.15 11.11
N ILE A 226 7.61 -19.10 10.63
CA ILE A 226 7.99 -20.00 9.52
C ILE A 226 8.14 -19.18 8.23
N LEU A 227 7.13 -18.35 7.90
CA LEU A 227 7.17 -17.51 6.70
C LEU A 227 8.32 -16.49 6.72
N ARG A 228 8.62 -15.89 7.87
CA ARG A 228 9.78 -15.01 8.05
C ARG A 228 11.09 -15.75 7.80
N ASN A 229 11.24 -16.95 8.35
CA ASN A 229 12.44 -17.76 8.14
C ASN A 229 12.60 -18.14 6.66
N TRP A 230 11.52 -18.56 6.01
CA TRP A 230 11.52 -18.87 4.59
C TRP A 230 11.83 -17.67 3.71
N ARG A 231 11.30 -16.48 4.05
CA ARG A 231 11.66 -15.22 3.39
C ARG A 231 13.15 -14.92 3.52
N GLN A 232 13.71 -15.02 4.73
CA GLN A 232 15.14 -14.78 4.98
C GLN A 232 16.03 -15.75 4.20
N ASN A 233 15.58 -16.99 4.01
CA ASN A 233 16.30 -18.02 3.27
C ASN A 233 15.99 -18.04 1.76
N GLY A 234 15.20 -17.10 1.24
CA GLY A 234 14.82 -17.03 -0.18
C GLY A 234 13.99 -18.23 -0.66
N ILE A 235 13.23 -18.86 0.24
CA ILE A 235 12.33 -19.98 -0.03
C ILE A 235 10.96 -19.41 -0.41
N THR A 236 10.77 -19.17 -1.70
CA THR A 236 9.53 -18.58 -2.25
C THR A 236 8.71 -19.54 -3.11
N THR A 237 9.25 -20.72 -3.42
CA THR A 237 8.60 -21.74 -4.27
C THR A 237 8.44 -23.08 -3.56
N MET A 238 7.43 -23.84 -3.94
CA MET A 238 7.09 -25.12 -3.28
C MET A 238 8.19 -26.17 -3.43
N VAL A 239 9.00 -26.08 -4.50
CA VAL A 239 10.17 -26.96 -4.70
C VAL A 239 11.19 -26.75 -3.57
N LYS A 240 11.52 -25.50 -3.25
CA LYS A 240 12.47 -25.15 -2.18
C LYS A 240 11.93 -25.52 -0.80
N VAL A 241 10.62 -25.41 -0.57
CA VAL A 241 9.99 -25.84 0.69
C VAL A 241 10.16 -27.34 0.91
N LYS A 242 9.97 -28.16 -0.13
CA LYS A 242 10.16 -29.61 -0.04
C LYS A 242 11.62 -29.98 0.23
N GLU A 243 12.56 -29.26 -0.37
CA GLU A 243 14.00 -29.43 -0.10
C GLU A 243 14.37 -29.07 1.35
N GLU A 244 13.89 -27.92 1.84
CA GLU A 244 14.08 -27.50 3.24
C GLU A 244 13.50 -28.52 4.21
N SER A 245 12.31 -29.04 3.94
CA SER A 245 11.66 -30.04 4.79
C SER A 245 12.39 -31.37 4.79
N ARG A 246 12.96 -31.80 3.64
CA ARG A 246 13.83 -33.00 3.56
C ARG A 246 15.12 -32.79 4.35
N ASN A 247 15.76 -31.63 4.19
CA ASN A 247 16.99 -31.29 4.91
C ASN A 247 16.76 -31.18 6.42
N PHE A 248 15.62 -30.62 6.85
CA PHE A 248 15.23 -30.55 8.25
C PHE A 248 15.03 -31.96 8.85
N LYS A 249 14.33 -32.85 8.14
CA LYS A 249 14.16 -34.25 8.56
C LYS A 249 15.49 -35.00 8.62
N ALA A 250 16.37 -34.85 7.62
CA ALA A 250 17.69 -35.47 7.62
C ALA A 250 18.59 -34.97 8.75
N ARG A 251 18.57 -33.67 9.05
CA ARG A 251 19.29 -33.09 10.20
C ARG A 251 18.78 -33.61 11.53
N LYS A 252 17.46 -33.71 11.68
CA LYS A 252 16.82 -34.24 12.90
C LYS A 252 17.19 -35.71 13.12
N ALA A 253 17.10 -36.55 12.08
CA ALA A 253 17.51 -37.95 12.14
C ALA A 253 18.99 -38.13 12.52
N LYS A 254 19.88 -37.29 11.96
CA LYS A 254 21.30 -37.32 12.28
C LYS A 254 21.61 -36.88 13.72
N GLN A 255 20.82 -35.97 14.30
CA GLN A 255 20.95 -35.59 15.71
C GLN A 255 20.44 -36.67 16.66
N GLU A 256 19.35 -37.35 16.32
CA GLU A 256 18.82 -38.48 17.08
C GLU A 256 19.81 -39.66 17.07
N GLU A 257 20.41 -39.97 15.91
CA GLU A 257 21.44 -41.01 15.75
C GLU A 257 22.72 -40.70 16.55
N VAL A 258 23.23 -39.46 16.53
CA VAL A 258 24.41 -39.08 17.33
C VAL A 258 24.14 -39.15 18.83
N SER A 259 22.92 -38.80 19.28
CA SER A 259 22.58 -38.91 20.71
C SER A 259 22.44 -40.35 21.19
N GLU A 260 22.12 -41.30 20.31
CA GLU A 260 21.99 -42.72 20.64
C GLU A 260 23.36 -43.38 20.86
N TYR A 261 24.40 -42.94 20.13
CA TYR A 261 25.78 -43.43 20.27
C TYR A 261 26.59 -42.77 21.41
N ASP A 262 26.16 -41.62 21.95
CA ASP A 262 26.82 -40.92 23.07
C ASP A 262 26.33 -41.39 24.47
N THR A 263 25.53 -42.48 24.54
CA THR A 263 24.93 -42.99 25.79
C THR A 263 25.52 -44.31 26.33
N TRP A 264 26.76 -44.66 25.99
CA TRP A 264 27.47 -45.82 26.57
C TRP A 264 28.82 -45.44 27.18
#